data_AF-A0A7S2AHE6-F1
#
_entry.id   AF-A0A7S2AHE6-F1
#
_cell.length_a   1.000
_cell.length_b   1.000
_cell.length_c   1.000
_cell.angle_alpha   90.00
_cell.angle_beta   90.00
_cell.angle_gamma   90.00
#
_symmetry.space_group_name_H-M   'P 1'
#
loop_
_entity.id
_entity.type
_entity.pdbx_description
1 polymer ?
#
loop_
_entity_poly.entity_id
_entity_poly.type
_entity_poly.pdbx_seq_one_letter_code
_entity_poly.pdbx_strand_id
1 'polypeptide(L)'
;QQQQQQQQQQNSAHSIMDNNAPMSDEMAAFLADPEKMMFEFKVTRCPRTRAHEWTLCPYAHAGEKAARRDPRRVTYSGTPCPAHRKGVCTAGDACQYSHGVFETWLHPQRYRTAACKDGIACTRRVCFFYHKPEEAREPTMCVPCNPPSGALATIPEPTSPTAPMRSSSASIAAAAAAAA
;
A
#
# COMPACT_ATOMS: atom_id res chain seq x y z
N GLN A 1 0.68 -13.95 -17.40
CA GLN A 1 1.56 -14.58 -16.38
C GLN A 1 1.94 -13.62 -15.24
N GLN A 2 2.46 -12.41 -15.49
CA GLN A 2 2.78 -11.45 -14.40
C GLN A 2 1.58 -11.03 -13.55
N GLN A 3 0.40 -10.85 -14.14
CA GLN A 3 -0.82 -10.55 -13.38
C GLN A 3 -1.27 -11.72 -12.49
N GLN A 4 -1.12 -12.96 -12.95
CA GLN A 4 -1.42 -14.15 -12.15
C GLN A 4 -0.42 -14.32 -10.99
N GLN A 5 0.86 -13.97 -11.18
CA GLN A 5 1.83 -13.93 -10.09
C GLN A 5 1.54 -12.81 -9.09
N GLN A 6 1.07 -11.64 -9.53
CA GLN A 6 0.60 -10.59 -8.62
C GLN A 6 -0.65 -11.04 -7.84
N GLN A 7 -1.58 -11.72 -8.50
CA GLN A 7 -2.77 -12.30 -7.86
C GLN A 7 -2.38 -13.38 -6.84
N GLN A 8 -1.39 -14.23 -7.16
CA GLN A 8 -0.83 -15.21 -6.22
C GLN A 8 -0.12 -14.55 -5.04
N GLN A 9 0.64 -13.47 -5.24
CA GLN A 9 1.25 -12.72 -4.14
C GLN A 9 0.21 -12.02 -3.25
N GLN A 10 -0.91 -11.57 -3.83
CA GLN A 10 -2.05 -11.03 -3.09
C GLN A 10 -2.83 -12.13 -2.33
N ASN A 11 -2.97 -13.32 -2.91
CA ASN A 11 -3.67 -14.46 -2.31
C ASN A 11 -2.81 -15.20 -1.26
N SER A 12 -1.48 -15.24 -1.41
CA SER A 12 -0.57 -15.79 -0.39
C SER A 12 -0.43 -14.90 0.83
N ALA A 13 -0.83 -13.62 0.74
CA ALA A 13 -1.03 -12.76 1.90
C ALA A 13 -2.40 -12.98 2.58
N HIS A 14 -3.29 -13.76 1.97
CA HIS A 14 -4.65 -14.02 2.44
C HIS A 14 -4.84 -15.39 3.11
N SER A 15 -3.86 -16.29 3.02
CA SER A 15 -3.93 -17.62 3.64
C SER A 15 -2.85 -17.75 4.71
N ILE A 16 -3.14 -17.26 5.91
CA ILE A 16 -3.02 -17.89 7.24
C ILE A 16 -3.53 -16.81 8.21
N MET A 17 -4.84 -16.74 8.43
CA MET A 17 -5.43 -15.96 9.52
C MET A 17 -6.66 -16.72 10.02
N ASP A 18 -6.48 -17.57 11.01
CA ASP A 18 -7.60 -18.08 11.80
C ASP A 18 -8.24 -16.89 12.53
N ASN A 19 -9.32 -16.39 11.94
CA ASN A 19 -10.06 -15.22 12.43
C ASN A 19 -10.83 -15.46 13.74
N ASN A 20 -10.70 -16.65 14.34
CA ASN A 20 -11.48 -17.08 15.51
C ASN A 20 -10.75 -16.99 16.86
N ALA A 21 -9.46 -16.61 16.88
CA ALA A 21 -8.76 -16.37 18.15
C ALA A 21 -9.24 -15.04 18.78
N PRO A 22 -9.54 -15.01 20.10
CA PRO A 22 -9.97 -13.80 20.79
C PRO A 22 -8.88 -12.73 20.70
N MET A 23 -9.30 -11.52 20.35
CA MET A 23 -8.43 -10.36 20.24
C MET A 23 -7.97 -9.94 21.63
N SER A 24 -6.67 -9.80 21.84
CA SER A 24 -6.16 -9.27 23.11
C SER A 24 -6.59 -7.80 23.29
N ASP A 25 -6.91 -7.39 24.52
CA ASP A 25 -7.28 -6.01 24.86
C ASP A 25 -6.28 -4.97 24.34
N GLU A 26 -5.01 -5.33 24.34
CA GLU A 26 -3.92 -4.50 23.84
C GLU A 26 -4.06 -4.20 22.34
N MET A 27 -4.30 -5.22 21.51
CA MET A 27 -4.55 -5.04 20.08
C MET A 27 -5.83 -4.23 19.83
N ALA A 28 -6.85 -4.39 20.68
CA ALA A 28 -8.09 -3.61 20.59
C ALA A 28 -7.83 -2.12 20.85
N ALA A 29 -6.97 -1.81 21.83
CA ALA A 29 -6.53 -0.44 22.10
C ALA A 29 -5.80 0.19 20.90
N PHE A 30 -5.00 -0.59 20.15
CA PHE A 30 -4.40 -0.12 18.90
C PHE A 30 -5.45 0.15 17.83
N LEU A 31 -6.37 -0.78 17.55
CA LEU A 31 -7.37 -0.58 16.49
C LEU A 31 -8.34 0.59 16.78
N ALA A 32 -8.60 0.89 18.05
CA ALA A 32 -9.44 2.00 18.47
C ALA A 32 -8.76 3.37 18.31
N ASP A 33 -7.43 3.41 18.25
CA ASP A 33 -6.64 4.64 18.26
C ASP A 33 -5.81 4.78 16.96
N PRO A 34 -6.27 5.61 16.00
CA PRO A 34 -5.59 5.76 14.73
C PRO A 34 -4.18 6.37 14.86
N GLU A 35 -3.91 7.17 15.90
CA GLU A 35 -2.57 7.71 16.13
C GLU A 35 -1.59 6.62 16.56
N LYS A 36 -2.01 5.74 17.48
CA LYS A 36 -1.20 4.56 17.84
C LYS A 36 -0.96 3.64 16.64
N MET A 37 -1.96 3.44 15.77
CA MET A 37 -1.78 2.66 14.54
C MET A 37 -0.71 3.25 13.62
N MET A 38 -0.65 4.58 13.48
CA MET A 38 0.33 5.22 12.62
C MET A 38 1.74 5.21 13.21
N PHE A 39 1.88 5.46 14.50
CA PHE A 39 3.16 5.81 15.11
C PHE A 39 3.78 4.71 15.97
N GLU A 40 3.01 3.72 16.41
CA GLU A 40 3.47 2.72 17.38
C GLU A 40 3.27 1.28 16.89
N PHE A 41 2.24 1.01 16.09
CA PHE A 41 1.96 -0.32 15.59
C PHE A 41 3.10 -0.87 14.73
N LYS A 42 3.65 -2.00 15.16
CA LYS A 42 4.81 -2.72 14.60
C LYS A 42 6.08 -1.88 14.52
N VAL A 43 6.20 -0.84 15.36
CA VAL A 43 7.41 0.00 15.46
C VAL A 43 8.32 -0.49 16.57
N THR A 44 7.80 -0.59 17.80
CA THR A 44 8.57 -1.02 18.96
C THR A 44 8.69 -2.54 18.99
N ARG A 45 9.87 -3.07 19.38
CA ARG A 45 10.08 -4.51 19.56
C ARG A 45 9.14 -5.09 20.62
N CYS A 46 8.63 -6.28 20.37
CA CYS A 46 7.75 -6.98 21.32
C CYS A 46 8.43 -7.19 22.68
N PRO A 47 7.83 -6.73 23.80
CA PRO A 47 8.38 -6.92 25.13
C PRO A 47 8.09 -8.32 25.71
N ARG A 48 7.22 -9.10 25.06
CA ARG A 48 6.81 -10.42 25.55
C ARG A 48 7.97 -11.40 25.43
N THR A 49 8.27 -12.08 26.53
CA THR A 49 9.33 -13.10 26.60
C THR A 49 8.84 -14.49 26.22
N ARG A 50 7.52 -14.74 26.31
CA ARG A 50 6.90 -16.03 25.96
C ARG A 50 6.46 -16.07 24.50
N ALA A 51 6.44 -17.27 23.93
CA ALA A 51 5.90 -17.53 22.60
C ALA A 51 4.43 -17.10 22.53
N HIS A 52 4.07 -16.45 21.43
CA HIS A 52 2.72 -15.99 21.15
C HIS A 52 2.55 -15.79 19.65
N GLU A 53 1.31 -15.59 19.22
CA GLU A 53 0.99 -15.34 17.82
C GLU A 53 1.46 -13.93 17.41
N TRP A 54 2.66 -13.87 16.83
CA TRP A 54 3.34 -12.64 16.41
C TRP A 54 2.57 -11.85 15.35
N THR A 55 1.80 -12.51 14.49
CA THR A 55 0.95 -11.86 13.48
C THR A 55 -0.18 -11.02 14.10
N LEU A 56 -0.62 -11.38 15.31
CA LEU A 56 -1.65 -10.68 16.08
C LEU A 56 -1.08 -9.71 17.12
N CYS A 57 0.23 -9.76 17.34
CA CYS A 57 0.90 -8.88 18.28
C CYS A 57 1.07 -7.48 17.67
N PRO A 58 0.72 -6.39 18.36
CA PRO A 58 0.91 -5.05 17.81
C PRO A 58 2.37 -4.61 17.76
N TYR A 59 3.31 -5.37 18.31
CA TYR A 59 4.73 -5.05 18.33
C TYR A 59 5.53 -5.80 17.26
N ALA A 60 6.70 -5.24 16.95
CA ALA A 60 7.63 -5.79 15.96
C ALA A 60 8.36 -7.03 16.48
N HIS A 61 8.48 -8.04 15.61
CA HIS A 61 9.35 -9.20 15.80
C HIS A 61 10.50 -9.20 14.80
N ALA A 62 11.61 -9.84 15.17
CA ALA A 62 12.78 -9.93 14.30
C ALA A 62 12.45 -10.69 13.01
N GLY A 63 12.78 -10.10 11.85
CA GLY A 63 12.51 -10.69 10.54
C GLY A 63 11.06 -10.61 10.06
N GLU A 64 10.16 -9.99 10.85
CA GLU A 64 8.76 -9.81 10.44
C GLU A 64 8.62 -8.72 9.37
N LYS A 65 7.90 -9.03 8.28
CA LYS A 65 7.65 -8.08 7.18
C LYS A 65 6.78 -6.89 7.58
N ALA A 66 6.05 -7.00 8.68
CA ALA A 66 5.21 -5.95 9.24
C ALA A 66 5.98 -4.97 10.13
N ALA A 67 7.23 -5.27 10.53
CA ALA A 67 8.04 -4.35 11.31
C ALA A 67 8.27 -3.04 10.54
N ARG A 68 8.25 -1.92 11.26
CA ARG A 68 8.30 -0.56 10.70
C ARG A 68 9.31 0.28 11.42
N ARG A 69 9.90 1.23 10.68
CA ARG A 69 10.63 2.35 11.27
C ARG A 69 9.64 3.36 11.84
N ASP A 70 9.99 4.00 12.97
CA ASP A 70 9.18 5.06 13.56
C ASP A 70 9.23 6.31 12.67
N PRO A 71 8.11 6.74 12.05
CA PRO A 71 8.10 7.91 11.18
C PRO A 71 8.39 9.23 11.93
N ARG A 72 8.37 9.24 13.27
CA ARG A 72 8.79 10.39 14.10
C ARG A 72 10.30 10.44 14.31
N ARG A 73 11.00 9.32 14.15
CA ARG A 73 12.46 9.21 14.33
C ARG A 73 13.20 9.22 13.00
N VAL A 74 12.60 8.63 11.98
CA VAL A 74 13.16 8.54 10.63
C VAL A 74 12.14 9.07 9.64
N THR A 75 12.48 10.16 8.97
CA THR A 75 11.63 10.71 7.91
C THR A 75 11.77 9.85 6.65
N TYR A 76 10.67 9.24 6.22
CA TYR A 76 10.58 8.53 4.96
C TYR A 76 9.24 8.83 4.28
N SER A 77 9.12 8.57 2.98
CA SER A 77 7.90 8.76 2.20
C SER A 77 7.02 7.52 2.28
N GLY A 78 5.70 7.71 2.25
CA GLY A 78 4.72 6.64 2.02
C GLY A 78 4.78 6.00 0.62
N THR A 79 5.79 6.35 -0.19
CA THR A 79 6.06 5.73 -1.50
C THR A 79 6.94 4.49 -1.33
N PRO A 80 6.59 3.33 -1.91
CA PRO A 80 7.36 2.11 -1.76
C PRO A 80 8.75 2.21 -2.41
N CYS A 81 9.77 1.73 -1.72
CA CYS A 81 11.15 1.72 -2.19
C CYS A 81 11.32 0.74 -3.36
N PRO A 82 11.78 1.19 -4.55
CA PRO A 82 11.97 0.32 -5.70
C PRO A 82 13.09 -0.72 -5.49
N ALA A 83 14.13 -0.38 -4.72
CA ALA A 83 15.22 -1.30 -4.40
C ALA A 83 14.77 -2.39 -3.43
N HIS A 84 14.06 -2.01 -2.35
CA HIS A 84 13.50 -2.98 -1.41
C HIS A 84 12.51 -3.94 -2.10
N ARG A 85 11.69 -3.43 -3.03
CA ARG A 85 10.78 -4.27 -3.83
C ARG A 85 11.50 -5.34 -4.65
N LYS A 86 12.77 -5.11 -5.02
CA LYS A 86 13.61 -6.07 -5.75
C LYS A 86 14.38 -7.03 -4.82
N GLY A 87 14.27 -6.89 -3.50
CA GLY A 87 14.84 -7.81 -2.51
C GLY A 87 15.55 -7.09 -1.37
N VAL A 88 16.64 -6.38 -1.67
CA VAL A 88 17.47 -5.74 -0.64
C VAL A 88 17.69 -4.28 -0.99
N CYS A 89 17.38 -3.39 -0.04
CA CYS A 89 17.74 -1.98 -0.12
C CYS A 89 19.04 -1.74 0.63
N THR A 90 20.07 -1.27 -0.07
CA THR A 90 21.39 -0.97 0.52
C THR A 90 21.37 0.25 1.44
N ALA A 91 20.40 1.14 1.29
CA ALA A 91 20.23 2.29 2.18
C ALA A 91 19.73 1.91 3.59
N GLY A 92 19.24 0.67 3.77
CA GLY A 92 18.78 0.18 5.07
C GLY A 92 17.79 1.14 5.74
N ASP A 93 18.01 1.43 7.02
CA ASP A 93 17.14 2.32 7.79
C ASP A 93 17.17 3.78 7.34
N ALA A 94 18.25 4.21 6.67
CA ALA A 94 18.38 5.57 6.12
C ALA A 94 17.62 5.76 4.79
N CYS A 95 16.91 4.74 4.29
CA CYS A 95 16.14 4.86 3.06
C CYS A 95 14.97 5.86 3.22
N GLN A 96 14.89 6.86 2.34
CA GLN A 96 13.80 7.84 2.33
C GLN A 96 12.46 7.30 1.80
N TYR A 97 12.36 6.01 1.46
CA TYR A 97 11.17 5.37 0.91
C TYR A 97 10.67 4.27 1.84
N SER A 98 9.39 3.93 1.76
CA SER A 98 8.77 2.87 2.57
C SER A 98 9.30 1.48 2.19
N HIS A 99 9.63 0.68 3.20
CA HIS A 99 9.99 -0.73 3.12
C HIS A 99 8.80 -1.60 3.52
N GLY A 100 8.13 -2.12 2.50
CA GLY A 100 6.99 -3.02 2.69
C GLY A 100 5.63 -2.32 2.79
N VAL A 101 4.60 -3.15 2.90
CA VAL A 101 3.19 -2.75 2.85
C VAL A 101 2.79 -1.94 4.08
N PHE A 102 3.29 -2.33 5.26
CA PHE A 102 2.95 -1.67 6.52
C PHE A 102 3.54 -0.26 6.62
N GLU A 103 4.81 -0.07 6.25
CA GLU A 103 5.39 1.28 6.20
C GLU A 103 4.67 2.17 5.19
N THR A 104 4.28 1.62 4.03
CA THR A 104 3.57 2.35 2.98
C THR A 104 2.20 2.82 3.45
N TRP A 105 1.39 1.92 4.00
CA TRP A 105 -0.04 2.19 4.21
C TRP A 105 -0.41 2.67 5.61
N LEU A 106 0.42 2.39 6.62
CA LEU A 106 0.30 3.03 7.94
C LEU A 106 1.12 4.33 8.04
N HIS A 107 1.71 4.79 6.93
CA HIS A 107 2.37 6.08 6.88
C HIS A 107 1.38 7.21 7.22
N PRO A 108 1.77 8.25 7.99
CA PRO A 108 0.87 9.35 8.35
C PRO A 108 0.17 10.01 7.16
N GLN A 109 0.84 10.06 6.00
CA GLN A 109 0.32 10.65 4.76
C GLN A 109 -0.67 9.74 3.99
N ARG A 110 -0.79 8.46 4.35
CA ARG A 110 -1.55 7.45 3.58
C ARG A 110 -2.59 6.69 4.41
N TYR A 111 -2.39 6.62 5.72
CA TYR A 111 -3.29 5.88 6.59
C TYR A 111 -4.68 6.52 6.63
N ARG A 112 -5.70 5.74 6.28
CA ARG A 112 -7.11 6.16 6.20
C ARG A 112 -7.35 7.38 5.31
N THR A 113 -6.56 7.58 4.25
CA THR A 113 -6.80 8.65 3.27
C THR A 113 -7.63 8.19 2.06
N ALA A 114 -7.87 6.89 1.92
CA ALA A 114 -8.69 6.31 0.87
C ALA A 114 -9.69 5.31 1.44
N ALA A 115 -10.84 5.19 0.78
CA ALA A 115 -11.91 4.27 1.17
C ALA A 115 -11.49 2.82 0.94
N CYS A 116 -11.89 1.92 1.85
CA CYS A 116 -11.75 0.50 1.64
C CYS A 116 -12.69 0.04 0.54
N LYS A 117 -12.20 -0.83 -0.36
CA LYS A 117 -13.03 -1.43 -1.42
C LYS A 117 -14.16 -2.28 -0.86
N ASP A 118 -13.90 -2.96 0.25
CA ASP A 118 -14.86 -3.84 0.92
C ASP A 118 -15.79 -3.05 1.88
N GLY A 119 -15.54 -1.76 2.08
CA GLY A 119 -16.32 -0.88 2.94
C GLY A 119 -16.58 -1.47 4.34
N ILE A 120 -17.83 -1.39 4.80
CA ILE A 120 -18.28 -1.93 6.09
C ILE A 120 -18.20 -3.46 6.16
N ALA A 121 -18.20 -4.15 5.02
CA ALA A 121 -18.10 -5.62 4.96
C ALA A 121 -16.65 -6.13 5.06
N CYS A 122 -15.66 -5.24 5.18
CA CYS A 122 -14.27 -5.61 5.34
C CYS A 122 -14.04 -6.44 6.62
N THR A 123 -13.55 -7.67 6.46
CA THR A 123 -13.25 -8.58 7.57
C THR A 123 -11.79 -8.53 8.01
N ARG A 124 -10.98 -7.64 7.44
CA ARG A 124 -9.56 -7.52 7.78
C ARG A 124 -9.43 -6.92 9.17
N ARG A 125 -8.79 -7.66 10.07
CA ARG A 125 -8.46 -7.19 11.44
C ARG A 125 -7.69 -5.88 11.42
N VAL A 126 -6.70 -5.77 10.53
CA VAL A 126 -5.96 -4.53 10.27
C VAL A 126 -6.29 -4.07 8.86
N CYS A 127 -7.12 -3.03 8.75
CA CYS A 127 -7.36 -2.32 7.49
C CYS A 127 -6.64 -0.98 7.50
N PHE A 128 -6.00 -0.64 6.38
CA PHE A 128 -5.27 0.63 6.23
C PHE A 128 -6.15 1.76 5.67
N PHE A 129 -7.33 1.40 5.18
CA PHE A 129 -8.29 2.26 4.54
C PHE A 129 -9.44 2.57 5.49
N TYR A 130 -10.20 3.64 5.24
CA TYR A 130 -11.38 3.95 6.04
C TYR A 130 -12.60 3.13 5.57
N HIS A 131 -13.44 2.69 6.49
CA HIS A 131 -14.70 2.00 6.19
C HIS A 131 -15.89 2.95 6.19
N LYS A 132 -15.79 4.06 6.95
CA LYS A 132 -16.78 5.12 6.98
C LYS A 132 -16.15 6.49 6.72
N PRO A 133 -16.90 7.47 6.20
CA PRO A 133 -16.39 8.82 5.95
C PRO A 133 -15.84 9.50 7.21
N GLU A 134 -16.39 9.21 8.39
CA GLU A 134 -15.93 9.82 9.65
C GLU A 134 -14.56 9.30 10.10
N GLU A 135 -14.12 8.16 9.57
CA GLU A 135 -12.80 7.61 9.81
C GLU A 135 -11.75 8.13 8.81
N ALA A 136 -12.18 8.86 7.77
CA ALA A 136 -11.31 9.39 6.75
C ALA A 136 -10.39 10.46 7.33
N ARG A 137 -9.12 10.40 6.93
CA ARG A 137 -8.10 11.38 7.28
C ARG A 137 -7.72 12.16 6.05
N GLU A 138 -7.60 13.47 6.22
CA GLU A 138 -7.01 14.33 5.20
C GLU A 138 -5.54 13.92 4.99
N PRO A 139 -5.08 13.75 3.74
CA PRO A 139 -3.69 13.45 3.47
C PRO A 139 -2.80 14.57 4.02
N THR A 140 -1.99 14.28 5.04
CA THR A 140 -0.99 15.23 5.52
C THR A 140 0.07 15.40 4.43
N MET A 141 0.01 16.50 3.67
CA MET A 141 1.07 16.84 2.72
C MET A 141 2.35 17.08 3.52
N CYS A 142 3.42 16.30 3.31
CA CYS A 142 4.73 16.71 3.80
C CYS A 142 5.33 17.66 2.76
N VAL A 143 5.53 18.89 3.19
CA VAL A 143 6.39 19.87 2.55
C VAL A 143 7.66 19.82 3.40
N PRO A 144 8.70 19.02 3.05
CA PRO A 144 9.37 19.05 1.75
C PRO A 144 9.90 17.67 1.29
N CYS A 145 9.24 17.07 0.30
CA CYS A 145 9.93 16.21 -0.67
C CYS A 145 9.72 16.81 -2.06
N ASN A 146 10.22 18.04 -2.27
CA ASN A 146 10.30 18.61 -3.60
C ASN A 146 11.43 17.88 -4.36
N PRO A 147 11.17 17.20 -5.49
CA PRO A 147 12.20 17.15 -6.54
C PRO A 147 12.45 18.60 -7.02
N PRO A 148 13.66 18.95 -7.49
CA PRO A 148 13.95 20.32 -7.92
C PRO A 148 12.92 20.79 -8.96
N SER A 149 12.41 22.01 -8.75
CA SER A 149 11.38 22.69 -9.53
C SER A 149 11.48 22.43 -11.04
N GLY A 150 10.39 21.98 -11.66
CA GLY A 150 10.31 22.00 -13.12
C GLY A 150 9.35 21.05 -13.84
N ALA A 151 8.45 20.32 -13.18
CA ALA A 151 7.46 19.51 -13.90
C ALA A 151 6.05 19.72 -13.33
N LEU A 152 5.31 20.61 -13.97
CA LEU A 152 3.86 20.75 -13.79
C LEU A 152 3.22 19.41 -14.18
N ALA A 153 2.75 18.64 -13.20
CA ALA A 153 1.96 17.45 -13.46
C ALA A 153 0.58 17.88 -13.96
N THR A 154 0.42 17.94 -15.28
CA THR A 154 -0.88 18.03 -15.93
C THR A 154 -1.68 16.77 -15.57
N ILE A 155 -2.76 16.95 -14.82
CA ILE A 155 -3.80 15.93 -14.62
C ILE A 155 -4.61 15.88 -15.92
N PRO A 156 -4.68 14.77 -16.68
CA PRO A 156 -5.67 14.65 -17.72
C PRO A 156 -7.03 14.28 -17.10
N GLU A 157 -8.04 15.13 -17.28
CA GLU A 157 -9.45 14.84 -17.04
C GLU A 157 -9.95 13.67 -17.91
N PRO A 158 -10.93 12.88 -17.44
CA PRO A 158 -11.59 11.88 -18.27
C PRO A 158 -12.73 12.52 -19.06
N THR A 159 -12.52 12.81 -20.35
CA THR A 159 -13.61 13.15 -21.26
C THR A 159 -13.94 11.97 -22.18
N SER A 160 -15.21 11.57 -22.13
CA SER A 160 -15.83 10.47 -22.88
C SER A 160 -15.68 10.63 -24.41
N PRO A 161 -15.52 9.53 -25.17
CA PRO A 161 -15.48 9.62 -26.62
C PRO A 161 -16.90 9.56 -27.21
N THR A 162 -17.42 10.71 -27.63
CA THR A 162 -18.52 10.77 -28.61
C THR A 162 -17.89 10.80 -30.01
N ALA A 163 -18.22 9.80 -30.83
CA ALA A 163 -17.79 9.69 -32.22
C ALA A 163 -18.28 10.87 -33.08
N PRO A 164 -17.58 11.16 -34.19
CA PRO A 164 -18.31 11.15 -35.45
C PRO A 164 -17.56 10.51 -36.63
N MET A 165 -18.38 10.01 -37.54
CA MET A 165 -18.08 9.46 -38.87
C MET A 165 -17.45 10.52 -39.79
N ARG A 166 -16.62 10.11 -40.77
CA ARG A 166 -16.91 10.14 -42.23
C ARG A 166 -15.64 10.01 -43.10
N SER A 167 -15.73 9.05 -44.02
CA SER A 167 -15.39 9.08 -45.45
C SER A 167 -13.96 9.33 -45.98
N SER A 168 -13.46 8.26 -46.63
CA SER A 168 -12.96 8.18 -48.01
C SER A 168 -11.61 8.83 -48.38
N SER A 169 -10.63 8.02 -48.81
CA SER A 169 -10.36 7.70 -50.25
C SER A 169 -8.99 7.05 -50.48
N ALA A 170 -8.98 6.01 -51.34
CA ALA A 170 -7.97 5.61 -52.36
C ALA A 170 -6.47 5.56 -51.98
N SER A 171 -5.83 4.38 -51.87
CA SER A 171 -5.11 3.61 -52.93
C SER A 171 -3.67 3.41 -52.40
N ILE A 172 -2.88 2.35 -52.62
CA ILE A 172 -2.50 1.63 -53.84
C ILE A 172 -1.67 0.37 -53.45
N ALA A 173 -1.86 -0.75 -54.17
CA ALA A 173 -0.89 -1.82 -54.56
C ALA A 173 -0.14 -2.61 -53.44
N ALA A 174 0.29 -3.88 -53.54
CA ALA A 174 0.44 -4.93 -54.55
C ALA A 174 0.58 -6.27 -53.77
N ALA A 175 -0.05 -7.38 -54.16
CA ALA A 175 0.45 -8.46 -55.02
C ALA A 175 0.98 -9.73 -54.30
N ALA A 176 0.71 -10.87 -54.96
CA ALA A 176 1.21 -12.26 -54.79
C ALA A 176 0.57 -13.08 -53.64
N ALA A 177 -0.42 -13.95 -53.91
CA ALA A 177 -0.33 -15.29 -54.52
C ALA A 177 0.32 -16.33 -53.57
N ALA A 178 -0.49 -17.22 -53.00
CA ALA A 178 -0.64 -18.65 -53.40
C ALA A 178 0.50 -19.51 -52.83
N ALA A 179 0.36 -20.73 -52.34
CA ALA A 179 -0.65 -21.75 -52.08
C ALA A 179 0.12 -22.72 -51.12
N ALA A 180 -0.39 -23.75 -50.46
CA ALA A 180 -1.64 -24.46 -50.30
C ALA A 180 -1.55 -25.12 -48.91
#